data_AF-X1A7T5-F1
#
_entry.id   AF-X1A7T5-F1
#
_cell.length_a   1.000
_cell.length_b   1.000
_cell.length_c   1.000
_cell.angle_alpha   90.00
_cell.angle_beta   90.00
_cell.angle_gamma   90.00
#
_symmetry.space_group_name_H-M   'P 1'
#
loop_
_entity.id
_entity.type
_entity.pdbx_description
1 polymer ?
#
loop_
_entity_poly.entity_id
_entity_poly.type
_entity_poly.pdbx_seq_one_letter_code
_entity_poly.pdbx_strand_id
1 'polypeptide(L)'
;YLKIADGCDHTCTFCDIPNIKGKHESRIPKEIIKEAKELVNNNIKEIILISQDITQYGKDLEEKANLVRLLNDLIKIDNLRRIRLMYLRCV
;
A
#
# COMPACT_ATOMS: atom_id res chain seq x y z
N TYR A 1 1.34 5.64 9.56
CA TYR A 1 0.74 4.63 8.66
C TYR A 1 0.59 5.26 7.29
N LEU A 2 0.81 4.50 6.22
CA LEU A 2 0.72 4.97 4.84
C LEU A 2 -0.24 4.06 4.08
N LYS A 3 -1.42 4.59 3.74
CA LYS A 3 -2.43 3.84 2.99
C LYS A 3 -2.00 3.73 1.54
N ILE A 4 -1.93 2.52 0.99
CA ILE A 4 -1.49 2.30 -0.41
C ILE A 4 -2.63 1.93 -1.36
N ALA A 5 -3.72 1.39 -0.81
CA ALA A 5 -4.93 1.05 -1.56
C ALA A 5 -6.14 1.11 -0.63
N ASP A 6 -7.34 1.22 -1.21
CA ASP A 6 -8.61 1.07 -0.51
C ASP A 6 -9.49 0.02 -1.22
N GLY A 7 -10.58 -0.36 -0.56
CA GLY A 7 -11.46 -1.42 -1.07
C GLY A 7 -10.80 -2.80 -1.13
N CYS A 8 -11.56 -3.78 -1.57
CA CYS A 8 -11.10 -5.17 -1.64
C CYS A 8 -11.95 -5.97 -2.62
N ASP A 9 -11.31 -6.73 -3.52
CA ASP A 9 -12.03 -7.60 -4.47
C ASP A 9 -12.23 -9.02 -3.93
N HIS A 10 -11.83 -9.29 -2.68
CA HIS A 10 -11.98 -10.61 -2.08
C HIS A 10 -13.43 -10.88 -1.64
N THR A 11 -13.92 -12.07 -1.98
CA THR A 11 -15.22 -12.58 -1.55
C THR A 11 -15.10 -13.41 -0.25
N CYS A 12 -14.64 -12.78 0.83
CA CYS A 12 -14.58 -13.45 2.13
C CYS A 12 -15.99 -13.64 2.70
N THR A 13 -16.32 -14.85 3.16
CA THR A 13 -17.66 -15.22 3.66
C THR A 13 -18.17 -14.36 4.83
N PHE A 14 -17.25 -13.76 5.59
CA PHE A 14 -17.57 -12.94 6.76
C PHE A 14 -17.39 -11.43 6.52
N CYS A 15 -16.94 -11.01 5.34
CA CYS A 15 -16.48 -9.63 5.12
C CYS A 15 -17.42 -8.87 4.18
N ASP A 16 -17.98 -7.78 4.67
CA ASP A 16 -18.83 -6.87 3.88
C ASP A 16 -18.05 -5.70 3.24
N ILE A 17 -16.71 -5.67 3.36
CA ILE A 17 -15.88 -4.57 2.84
C ILE A 17 -16.08 -4.32 1.34
N PRO A 18 -16.21 -5.32 0.46
CA PRO A 18 -16.49 -5.06 -0.96
C PRO A 18 -17.79 -4.25 -1.17
N ASN A 19 -18.79 -4.43 -0.31
CA ASN A 19 -20.06 -3.71 -0.39
C ASN A 19 -19.99 -2.30 0.21
N ILE A 20 -19.16 -2.10 1.25
CA ILE A 20 -19.06 -0.82 1.99
C ILE A 20 -18.05 0.12 1.33
N LYS A 21 -16.86 -0.39 1.00
CA LYS A 21 -15.74 0.39 0.45
C LYS A 21 -15.61 0.28 -1.06
N GLY A 22 -16.33 -0.66 -1.69
CA GLY A 22 -16.23 -0.91 -3.11
C GLY A 22 -15.05 -1.80 -3.50
N LYS A 23 -14.79 -1.81 -4.81
CA LYS A 23 -13.72 -2.58 -5.45
C LYS A 23 -12.33 -2.13 -5.00
N HIS A 24 -11.34 -2.98 -5.21
CA HIS A 24 -9.96 -2.62 -4.96
C HIS A 24 -9.53 -1.43 -5.83
N GLU A 25 -8.98 -0.42 -5.17
CA GLU A 25 -8.45 0.79 -5.81
C GLU A 25 -7.08 1.13 -5.21
N SER A 26 -6.04 0.99 -6.02
CA SER A 26 -4.67 1.31 -5.69
C SER A 26 -4.40 2.80 -5.86
N ARG A 27 -3.67 3.38 -4.90
CA ARG A 27 -3.13 4.73 -5.08
C ARG A 27 -1.96 4.71 -6.06
N ILE A 28 -1.79 5.82 -6.79
CA ILE A 28 -0.70 6.00 -7.75
C ILE A 28 0.65 5.93 -7.02
N PRO A 29 1.62 5.10 -7.48
CA PRO A 29 2.90 4.91 -6.78
C PRO A 29 3.64 6.21 -6.50
N LYS A 30 3.62 7.16 -7.46
CA LYS A 30 4.28 8.46 -7.34
C LYS A 30 3.77 9.27 -6.14
N GLU A 31 2.48 9.22 -5.85
CA GLU A 31 1.89 9.94 -4.73
C GLU A 31 2.27 9.30 -3.40
N ILE A 32 2.25 7.97 -3.33
CA ILE A 32 2.68 7.21 -2.15
C ILE A 32 4.15 7.52 -1.82
N ILE A 33 5.02 7.53 -2.84
CA ILE A 33 6.45 7.83 -2.65
C ILE A 33 6.65 9.28 -2.19
N LYS A 34 5.88 10.23 -2.74
CA LYS A 34 5.93 11.63 -2.32
C LYS A 34 5.54 11.77 -0.83
N GLU A 35 4.44 11.17 -0.43
CA GLU A 35 3.97 11.18 0.97
C GLU A 35 4.98 10.49 1.90
N ALA A 36 5.55 9.35 1.47
CA ALA A 36 6.59 8.66 2.23
C ALA A 36 7.81 9.56 2.48
N LYS A 37 8.27 10.30 1.47
CA LYS A 37 9.37 11.26 1.62
C LYS A 37 9.01 12.40 2.58
N GLU A 38 7.80 12.94 2.49
CA GLU A 38 7.31 13.97 3.42
C GLU A 38 7.29 13.46 4.86
N LEU A 39 6.83 12.23 5.11
CA LEU A 39 6.85 11.62 6.44
C LEU A 39 8.28 11.46 6.98
N VAL A 40 9.21 10.98 6.15
CA VAL A 40 10.60 10.77 6.56
C VAL A 40 11.32 12.10 6.81
N ASN A 41 11.03 13.14 6.02
CA ASN A 41 11.52 14.50 6.26
C ASN A 41 11.04 15.06 7.59
N ASN A 42 9.85 14.64 8.05
CA ASN A 42 9.32 14.94 9.38
C ASN A 42 9.88 14.02 10.49
N ASN A 43 11.08 13.47 10.29
CA ASN A 43 11.79 12.60 11.23
C ASN A 43 11.10 11.26 11.56
N ILE A 44 10.09 10.84 10.79
CA ILE A 44 9.51 9.50 10.96
C ILE A 44 10.50 8.45 10.44
N LYS A 45 10.77 7.44 11.28
CA LYS A 45 11.75 6.38 11.00
C LYS A 45 11.12 5.06 10.54
N GLU A 46 9.81 4.89 10.76
CA GLU A 46 9.07 3.68 10.37
C GLU A 46 7.82 4.05 9.56
N ILE A 47 7.72 3.45 8.37
CA ILE A 47 6.51 3.50 7.55
C ILE A 47 5.81 2.16 7.66
N ILE A 48 4.53 2.20 7.99
CA ILE A 48 3.66 1.03 8.05
C ILE A 48 2.69 1.10 6.88
N LEU A 49 2.85 0.21 5.89
CA LEU A 49 1.98 0.13 4.73
C LEU A 49 0.68 -0.59 5.10
N ILE A 50 -0.44 0.01 4.72
CA ILE A 50 -1.78 -0.51 5.01
C ILE A 50 -2.69 -0.45 3.77
N SER A 51 -3.55 -1.45 3.66
CA SER A 51 -4.76 -1.51 2.83
C SER A 51 -5.62 -2.68 3.37
N GLN A 52 -6.74 -3.00 2.73
CA GLN A 52 -7.53 -4.20 3.08
C GLN A 52 -6.74 -5.48 2.78
N ASP A 53 -6.03 -5.49 1.65
CA ASP A 53 -5.03 -6.49 1.31
C ASP A 53 -3.90 -5.82 0.50
N ILE A 54 -2.69 -5.78 1.05
CA ILE A 54 -1.56 -5.11 0.39
C ILE A 54 -1.01 -5.92 -0.78
N THR A 55 -1.31 -7.22 -0.84
CA THR A 55 -0.81 -8.11 -1.90
C THR A 55 -1.49 -7.87 -3.24
N GLN A 56 -2.64 -7.18 -3.23
CA GLN A 56 -3.36 -6.79 -4.46
C GLN A 56 -2.86 -5.47 -5.05
N TYR A 57 -1.99 -4.73 -4.36
CA TYR A 57 -1.55 -3.42 -4.80
C TYR A 57 -0.99 -3.44 -6.22
N GLY A 58 -1.55 -2.58 -7.07
CA GLY A 58 -1.16 -2.37 -8.46
C GLY A 58 -1.86 -3.28 -9.48
N LYS A 59 -2.72 -4.23 -9.06
CA LYS A 59 -3.46 -5.09 -10.00
C LYS A 59 -4.46 -4.34 -10.87
N ASP A 60 -4.98 -3.23 -10.36
CA ASP A 60 -5.95 -2.34 -10.98
C ASP A 60 -5.31 -1.17 -11.76
N LEU A 61 -3.97 -1.05 -11.71
CA LEU A 61 -3.24 -0.01 -12.44
C LEU A 61 -2.79 -0.53 -13.81
N GLU A 62 -2.94 0.30 -14.85
CA GLU A 62 -2.50 -0.05 -16.22
C GLU A 62 -0.99 -0.19 -16.36
N GLU A 63 -0.23 0.55 -15.53
CA GLU A 63 1.21 0.40 -15.45
C GLU A 63 1.58 -0.92 -14.75
N LYS A 64 2.77 -1.47 -15.04
CA LYS A 64 3.36 -2.61 -14.30
C LYS A 64 3.73 -2.24 -12.85
N ALA A 65 2.85 -1.56 -12.14
CA ALA A 65 2.92 -1.28 -10.73
C ALA A 65 2.58 -2.56 -9.97
N ASN A 66 3.33 -2.82 -8.91
CA ASN A 66 3.06 -3.91 -7.99
C ASN A 66 3.73 -3.59 -6.66
N LEU A 67 3.37 -4.35 -5.63
CA LEU A 67 3.91 -4.16 -4.28
C LEU A 67 5.45 -4.21 -4.27
N VAL A 68 6.07 -5.14 -4.99
CA VAL A 68 7.54 -5.30 -5.04
C VAL A 68 8.22 -4.05 -5.60
N ARG A 69 7.67 -3.50 -6.68
CA ARG A 69 8.19 -2.28 -7.31
C ARG A 69 8.04 -1.06 -6.38
N LEU A 70 6.88 -0.92 -5.74
CA LEU A 70 6.66 0.13 -4.74
C LEU A 70 7.68 0.02 -3.59
N LEU A 71 7.93 -1.18 -3.08
CA LEU A 71 8.92 -1.41 -2.02
C LEU A 71 10.34 -1.06 -2.47
N ASN A 72 10.73 -1.45 -3.68
CA ASN A 72 12.02 -1.09 -4.25
C ASN A 72 12.22 0.43 -4.34
N ASP A 73 11.16 1.19 -4.61
CA ASP A 73 11.25 2.65 -4.65
C ASP A 73 11.23 3.28 -3.25
N LEU A 74 10.47 2.71 -2.30
CA LEU A 74 10.46 3.17 -0.90
C LEU A 74 11.79 2.93 -0.19
N ILE A 75 12.48 1.82 -0.46
CA ILE A 75 13.78 1.50 0.14
C ILE A 75 14.87 2.51 -0.26
N LYS A 76 14.71 3.20 -1.40
CA LYS A 76 15.64 4.25 -1.86
C LYS A 76 15.48 5.58 -1.11
N ILE A 77 14.51 5.70 -0.20
CA ILE A 77 14.30 6.93 0.58
C ILE A 77 15.33 6.98 1.71
N ASP A 78 16.20 7.99 1.68
CA ASP A 78 17.18 8.23 2.74
C ASP A 78 16.50 8.42 4.10
N ASN A 79 17.16 7.96 5.17
CA ASN A 79 16.69 8.05 6.56
C ASN A 79 15.44 7.22 6.94
N LEU A 80 14.85 6.47 6.00
CA LEU A 80 13.82 5.48 6.30
C LEU A 80 14.46 4.23 6.89
N ARG A 81 14.19 3.93 8.17
CA ARG A 81 14.84 2.80 8.87
C ARG A 81 14.07 1.50 8.77
N ARG A 82 12.75 1.57 8.67
CA ARG A 82 11.88 0.39 8.70
C ARG A 82 10.66 0.58 7.82
N ILE A 83 10.34 -0.46 7.05
CA ILE A 83 9.05 -0.61 6.38
C ILE A 83 8.37 -1.82 7.00
N ARG A 84 7.14 -1.64 7.48
CA ARG A 84 6.30 -2.73 7.99
C ARG A 84 5.14 -2.95 7.05
N LEU A 85 4.91 -4.22 6.74
CA LEU A 85 3.79 -4.68 5.94
C LEU A 85 2.71 -5.21 6.87
N MET A 86 1.46 -4.79 6.65
CA MET A 86 0.30 -5.28 7.39
C MET A 86 -0.78 -5.75 6.42
N TYR A 87 -1.68 -6.61 6.90
CA TYR A 87 -2.81 -7.13 6.14
C TYR A 87 -2.36 -7.88 4.87
N LEU A 88 -1.36 -8.76 5.03
CA LEU A 88 -0.96 -9.67 3.96
C LEU A 88 -1.90 -10.86 3.96
N ARG A 89 -2.55 -11.10 2.83
CA ARG A 89 -3.20 -12.37 2.58
C ARG A 89 -2.24 -13.28 1.82
N CYS A 90 -1.86 -14.41 2.43
CA CYS A 90 -1.28 -15.51 1.64
C CYS A 90 -2.41 -16.16 0.86
N VAL A 91 -2.25 -16.22 -0.46
CA VAL A 91 -3.09 -17.01 -1.36
C VAL A 91 -2.44 -18.38 -1.52
#